data_AF-A0A4D9E2D4-F1
#
_entry.id   AF-A0A4D9E2D4-F1
#
_cell.length_a   1.000
_cell.length_b   1.000
_cell.length_c   1.000
_cell.angle_alpha   90.00
_cell.angle_beta   90.00
_cell.angle_gamma   90.00
#
_symmetry.space_group_name_H-M   'P 1'
#
loop_
_entity.id
_entity.type
_entity.pdbx_description
1 polymer ?
#
loop_
_entity_poly.entity_id
_entity_poly.type
_entity_poly.pdbx_seq_one_letter_code
_entity_poly.pdbx_strand_id
1 'polypeptide(L)'
;MPTLLFLWTVTLAHCALAGHVCHKPPEVPFATVDIDKRVYDVGEEITYTCDPGYSHQSGSRKYTCPLSGKWPISKMRCIPKKCPYPEAMINGIVHVIDLNYQSLIHFSCEPGEERVSLESFWRLVN
;
A
#
# COMPACT_ATOMS: atom_id res chain seq x y z
N MET A 1 54.29 -19.04 -14.35
CA MET A 1 53.52 -18.96 -13.09
C MET A 1 53.27 -17.51 -12.61
N PRO A 2 52.72 -16.58 -13.42
CA PRO A 2 52.08 -15.37 -12.86
C PRO A 2 50.64 -15.13 -13.35
N THR A 3 50.17 -15.83 -14.40
CA THR A 3 48.86 -15.62 -15.03
C THR A 3 47.68 -16.01 -14.14
N LEU A 4 47.86 -17.01 -13.26
CA LEU A 4 46.86 -17.45 -12.29
C LEU A 4 46.55 -16.38 -11.23
N LEU A 5 47.56 -15.61 -10.80
CA LEU A 5 47.37 -14.51 -9.83
C LEU A 5 46.61 -13.34 -10.45
N PHE A 6 46.88 -13.01 -11.72
CA PHE A 6 46.16 -11.97 -12.45
C PHE A 6 44.69 -12.33 -12.72
N LEU A 7 44.40 -13.60 -13.03
CA LEU A 7 43.01 -14.05 -13.17
C LEU A 7 42.28 -13.99 -11.84
N TRP A 8 42.94 -14.37 -10.74
CA TRP A 8 42.35 -14.33 -9.40
C TRP A 8 42.02 -12.90 -8.96
N THR A 9 42.92 -11.95 -9.17
CA THR A 9 42.67 -10.53 -8.85
C THR A 9 41.54 -9.94 -9.69
N VAL A 10 41.46 -10.28 -10.97
CA VAL A 10 40.37 -9.84 -11.86
C VAL A 10 39.03 -10.45 -11.45
N THR A 11 38.99 -11.73 -11.03
CA THR A 11 37.75 -12.35 -10.51
C THR A 11 37.31 -11.77 -9.17
N LEU A 12 38.25 -11.46 -8.27
CA LEU A 12 37.97 -10.84 -6.98
C LEU A 12 37.41 -9.41 -7.17
N ALA A 13 38.00 -8.66 -8.11
CA ALA A 13 37.54 -7.33 -8.48
C ALA A 13 36.16 -7.34 -9.16
N HIS A 14 35.87 -8.32 -10.01
CA HIS A 14 34.51 -8.50 -10.57
C HIS A 14 33.49 -8.83 -9.49
N CYS A 15 33.86 -9.64 -8.49
CA CYS A 15 32.97 -9.97 -7.38
C CYS A 15 32.66 -8.74 -6.49
N ALA A 16 33.63 -7.82 -6.35
CA ALA A 16 33.46 -6.57 -5.61
C ALA A 16 32.64 -5.50 -6.36
N LEU A 17 32.49 -5.63 -7.69
CA LEU A 17 31.73 -4.73 -8.56
C LEU A 17 30.30 -5.21 -8.85
N ALA A 18 29.88 -6.35 -8.30
CA ALA A 18 28.48 -6.72 -8.30
C ALA A 18 27.72 -5.71 -7.41
N GLY A 19 27.21 -4.65 -8.03
CA GLY A 19 26.49 -3.58 -7.35
C GLY A 19 25.40 -4.15 -6.44
N HIS A 20 25.30 -3.62 -5.22
CA HIS A 20 24.29 -4.04 -4.26
C HIS A 20 22.91 -3.56 -4.72
N VAL A 21 22.22 -4.36 -5.52
CA VAL A 21 20.85 -4.07 -5.95
C VAL A 21 19.85 -4.36 -4.84
N CYS A 22 18.77 -3.59 -4.79
CA CYS A 22 17.64 -3.92 -3.94
C CYS A 22 16.69 -4.88 -4.68
N HIS A 23 16.21 -5.90 -3.98
CA HIS A 23 15.16 -6.77 -4.51
C HIS A 23 13.78 -6.14 -4.28
N LYS A 24 12.70 -6.90 -4.49
CA LYS A 24 11.33 -6.44 -4.21
C LYS A 24 11.25 -5.84 -2.79
N PRO A 25 10.71 -4.62 -2.62
CA PRO A 25 10.56 -3.98 -1.32
C PRO A 25 9.60 -4.75 -0.42
N PRO A 26 9.68 -4.55 0.92
CA PRO A 26 8.79 -5.21 1.85
C PRO A 26 7.34 -4.82 1.60
N GLU A 27 6.43 -5.77 1.78
CA GLU A 27 5.00 -5.51 1.66
C GLU A 27 4.51 -4.61 2.81
N VAL A 28 3.62 -3.68 2.49
CA VAL A 28 2.96 -2.79 3.46
C VAL A 28 1.46 -3.07 3.38
N PRO A 29 0.77 -3.33 4.51
CA PRO A 29 -0.66 -3.60 4.48
C PRO A 29 -1.46 -2.46 3.86
N PHE A 30 -2.36 -2.82 2.93
CA PHE A 30 -3.24 -1.89 2.21
C PHE A 30 -2.49 -0.81 1.43
N ALA A 31 -1.32 -1.16 0.91
CA ALA A 31 -0.52 -0.29 0.07
C ALA A 31 0.19 -1.06 -1.05
N THR A 32 0.41 -0.36 -2.14
CA THR A 32 1.11 -0.82 -3.33
C THR A 32 2.27 0.12 -3.65
N VAL A 33 3.27 -0.38 -4.39
CA VAL A 33 4.38 0.46 -4.89
C VAL A 33 4.06 0.97 -6.29
N ASP A 34 4.45 2.20 -6.57
CA ASP A 34 4.28 2.86 -7.88
C ASP A 34 5.06 2.17 -9.01
N ILE A 35 6.24 1.64 -8.70
CA ILE A 35 7.12 0.94 -9.64
C ILE A 35 7.33 -0.49 -9.11
N ASP A 36 6.53 -1.47 -9.55
CA ASP A 36 6.69 -2.89 -9.14
C ASP A 36 7.69 -3.63 -10.04
N LYS A 37 8.95 -3.65 -9.61
CA LYS A 37 10.06 -4.38 -10.25
C LYS A 37 10.56 -5.47 -9.31
N ARG A 38 11.24 -6.48 -9.86
CA ARG A 38 11.93 -7.50 -9.06
C ARG A 38 13.25 -7.00 -8.47
N VAL A 39 13.90 -6.06 -9.16
CA VAL A 39 15.24 -5.54 -8.85
C VAL A 39 15.26 -4.04 -9.09
N TYR A 40 15.95 -3.32 -8.20
CA TYR A 40 16.13 -1.87 -8.22
C TYR A 40 17.61 -1.53 -8.05
N ASP A 41 18.09 -0.58 -8.84
CA ASP A 41 19.45 -0.06 -8.73
C ASP A 41 19.59 0.88 -7.52
N VAL A 42 20.80 0.95 -6.98
CA VAL A 42 21.10 1.89 -5.88
C VAL A 42 20.77 3.31 -6.33
N GLY A 43 20.02 4.03 -5.49
CA GLY A 43 19.55 5.39 -5.79
C GLY A 43 18.19 5.45 -6.48
N GLU A 44 17.62 4.33 -6.96
CA GLU A 44 16.23 4.32 -7.43
C GLU A 44 15.27 4.62 -6.26
N GLU A 45 14.28 5.47 -6.51
CA GLU A 45 13.22 5.82 -5.56
C GLU A 45 11.94 5.03 -5.89
N ILE A 46 11.29 4.55 -4.85
CA ILE A 46 9.93 3.99 -4.89
C ILE A 46 9.02 4.78 -3.97
N THR A 47 7.75 4.82 -4.31
CA THR A 47 6.70 5.42 -3.50
C THR A 47 5.60 4.41 -3.19
N TYR A 48 5.39 4.15 -1.90
CA TYR A 48 4.20 3.43 -1.44
C TYR A 48 2.96 4.32 -1.52
N THR A 49 1.90 3.76 -2.08
CA THR A 49 0.59 4.38 -2.24
C THR A 49 -0.44 3.51 -1.53
N CYS A 50 -1.28 4.11 -0.68
CA CYS A 50 -2.36 3.35 -0.04
C CYS A 50 -3.38 2.91 -1.09
N ASP A 51 -3.91 1.70 -0.92
CA ASP A 51 -4.90 1.13 -1.82
C ASP A 51 -6.21 1.94 -1.81
N PRO A 52 -7.04 1.81 -2.87
CA PRO A 52 -8.35 2.46 -2.90
C PRO A 52 -9.17 2.15 -1.64
N GLY A 53 -9.75 3.20 -1.04
CA GLY A 53 -10.48 3.12 0.23
C GLY A 53 -9.63 3.27 1.48
N TYR A 54 -8.30 3.37 1.37
CA TYR A 54 -7.39 3.63 2.48
C TYR A 54 -6.73 5.00 2.40
N SER A 55 -6.31 5.52 3.55
CA SER A 55 -5.60 6.78 3.71
C SER A 55 -4.34 6.57 4.53
N HIS A 56 -3.30 7.32 4.22
CA HIS A 56 -2.06 7.27 4.97
C HIS A 56 -2.24 7.91 6.34
N GLN A 57 -1.84 7.16 7.38
CA GLN A 57 -1.89 7.62 8.76
C GLN A 57 -0.52 8.12 9.24
N SER A 58 0.54 7.37 8.95
CA SER A 58 1.88 7.66 9.50
C SER A 58 2.99 6.95 8.72
N GLY A 59 4.24 7.34 8.99
CA GLY A 59 5.45 6.81 8.34
C GLY A 59 5.77 7.44 6.98
N SER A 60 6.96 7.17 6.47
CA SER A 60 7.40 7.66 5.16
C SER A 60 6.76 6.85 4.02
N ARG A 61 6.43 7.52 2.92
CA ARG A 61 5.95 6.84 1.69
C ARG A 61 7.05 6.60 0.68
N LYS A 62 8.07 7.45 0.69
CA LYS A 62 9.18 7.42 -0.26
C LYS A 62 10.38 6.70 0.34
N TYR A 63 10.96 5.81 -0.45
CA TYR A 63 12.14 5.05 -0.08
C TYR A 63 13.10 5.02 -1.26
N THR A 64 14.38 5.17 -0.97
CA THR A 64 15.46 5.10 -1.97
C THR A 64 16.27 3.84 -1.72
N CYS A 65 16.60 3.08 -2.78
CA CYS A 65 17.41 1.88 -2.66
C CYS A 65 18.81 2.28 -2.13
N PRO A 66 19.17 1.88 -0.90
CA PRO A 66 20.43 2.30 -0.30
C PRO A 66 21.61 1.53 -0.90
N LEU A 67 22.82 2.05 -0.71
CA LEU A 67 24.08 1.39 -1.10
C LEU A 67 24.26 -0.02 -0.51
N SER A 68 23.52 -0.36 0.56
CA SER A 68 23.52 -1.70 1.15
C SER A 68 22.73 -2.74 0.36
N GLY A 69 21.93 -2.33 -0.64
CA GLY A 69 21.04 -3.22 -1.40
C GLY A 69 19.87 -3.79 -0.59
N LYS A 70 19.60 -3.25 0.60
CA LYS A 70 18.53 -3.70 1.48
C LYS A 70 17.61 -2.55 1.84
N TRP A 71 16.35 -2.66 1.44
CA TRP A 71 15.32 -1.71 1.83
C TRP A 71 15.24 -1.58 3.36
N PRO A 72 15.10 -0.37 3.89
CA PRO A 72 14.80 -0.18 5.30
C PRO A 72 13.39 -0.70 5.61
N ILE A 73 13.15 -1.06 6.87
CA ILE A 73 11.82 -1.47 7.33
C ILE A 73 10.85 -0.30 7.18
N SER A 74 9.79 -0.50 6.39
CA SER A 74 8.73 0.50 6.24
C SER A 74 7.94 0.62 7.54
N LYS A 75 7.74 1.86 7.99
CA LYS A 75 6.84 2.19 9.12
C LYS A 75 5.54 2.82 8.62
N MET A 76 5.29 2.75 7.32
CA MET A 76 4.09 3.30 6.71
C MET A 76 2.86 2.56 7.21
N ARG A 77 1.81 3.32 7.53
CA ARG A 77 0.51 2.75 7.90
C ARG A 77 -0.59 3.38 7.08
N CYS A 78 -1.39 2.53 6.44
CA CYS A 78 -2.63 2.89 5.78
C CYS A 78 -3.81 2.47 6.65
N ILE A 79 -4.80 3.35 6.81
CA ILE A 79 -6.03 3.10 7.56
C ILE A 79 -7.24 3.26 6.65
N PRO A 80 -8.32 2.50 6.89
CA PRO A 80 -9.58 2.68 6.18
C PRO A 80 -10.00 4.16 6.20
N LYS A 81 -10.42 4.69 5.04
CA LYS A 81 -11.09 5.99 5.00
C LYS A 81 -12.41 5.89 5.76
N LYS A 82 -12.77 6.97 6.47
CA LYS A 82 -14.09 7.09 7.07
C LYS A 82 -15.07 7.61 6.03
N CYS A 83 -16.19 6.92 5.90
CA CYS A 83 -17.34 7.37 5.14
C CYS A 83 -18.03 8.51 5.89
N PRO A 84 -18.67 9.46 5.16
CA PRO A 84 -19.54 10.44 5.78
C PRO A 84 -20.69 9.74 6.50
N TYR A 85 -21.23 10.41 7.51
CA TYR A 85 -22.42 9.92 8.19
C TYR A 85 -23.60 9.91 7.21
N PRO A 86 -24.38 8.82 7.13
CA PRO A 86 -25.51 8.77 6.21
C PRO A 86 -26.57 9.80 6.58
N GLU A 87 -27.15 10.47 5.58
CA GLU A 87 -28.28 11.37 5.82
C GLU A 87 -29.46 10.61 6.46
N ALA A 88 -30.24 11.32 7.27
CA ALA A 88 -31.41 10.75 7.91
C ALA A 88 -32.40 10.24 6.85
N MET A 89 -32.80 8.98 6.97
CA MET A 89 -33.79 8.38 6.09
C MET A 89 -35.20 8.91 6.44
N ILE A 90 -35.99 9.27 5.42
CA ILE A 90 -37.42 9.57 5.60
C ILE A 90 -38.14 8.23 5.82
N ASN A 91 -38.88 8.09 6.92
CA ASN A 91 -39.65 6.89 7.30
C ASN A 91 -38.80 5.61 7.53
N GLY A 92 -37.57 5.78 8.01
CA GLY A 92 -36.72 4.66 8.40
C GLY A 92 -35.69 5.03 9.47
N ILE A 93 -35.13 4.02 10.12
CA ILE A 93 -34.10 4.15 11.16
C ILE A 93 -32.77 3.63 10.60
N VAL A 94 -31.72 4.45 10.73
CA VAL A 94 -30.36 4.09 10.35
C VAL A 94 -29.59 3.61 11.59
N HIS A 95 -29.18 2.35 11.60
CA HIS A 95 -28.32 1.79 12.64
C HIS A 95 -26.86 1.78 12.14
N VAL A 96 -26.10 2.80 12.53
CA VAL A 96 -24.67 2.93 12.20
C VAL A 96 -23.83 2.21 13.26
N ILE A 97 -23.17 1.13 12.85
CA ILE A 97 -22.25 0.36 13.71
C ILE A 97 -20.81 0.85 13.50
N ASP A 98 -20.40 1.01 12.24
CA ASP A 98 -19.11 1.56 11.84
C ASP A 98 -19.22 2.22 10.45
N LEU A 99 -18.38 3.24 10.20
CA LEU A 99 -18.32 4.01 8.96
C LEU A 99 -16.99 3.86 8.22
N ASN A 100 -16.13 2.95 8.64
CA ASN A 100 -14.89 2.69 7.92
C ASN A 100 -15.15 2.06 6.54
N TYR A 101 -14.21 2.24 5.63
CA TYR A 101 -14.20 1.54 4.34
C TYR A 101 -14.46 0.03 4.53
N GLN A 102 -15.39 -0.52 3.74
CA GLN A 102 -15.90 -1.91 3.82
C GLN A 102 -16.78 -2.27 5.04
N SER A 103 -17.12 -1.31 5.91
CA SER A 103 -18.09 -1.57 6.99
C SER A 103 -19.54 -1.63 6.49
N LEU A 104 -20.38 -2.41 7.18
CA LEU A 104 -21.79 -2.58 6.87
C LEU A 104 -22.65 -1.78 7.86
N ILE A 105 -23.58 -0.97 7.35
CA ILE A 105 -24.62 -0.29 8.15
C ILE A 105 -25.97 -0.98 7.93
N HIS A 106 -26.84 -0.99 8.94
CA HIS A 106 -28.15 -1.64 8.87
C HIS A 106 -29.26 -0.58 8.80
N PHE A 107 -30.21 -0.79 7.89
CA PHE A 107 -31.37 0.07 7.72
C PHE A 107 -32.64 -0.69 8.07
N SER A 108 -33.53 -0.04 8.82
CA SER A 108 -34.83 -0.57 9.19
C SER A 108 -35.91 0.38 8.68
N CYS A 109 -36.78 -0.10 7.79
CA CYS A 109 -37.94 0.65 7.30
C CYS A 109 -39.21 0.25 8.05
N GLU A 110 -40.18 1.16 8.14
CA GLU A 110 -41.54 0.80 8.57
C GLU A 110 -42.20 -0.15 7.55
N PRO A 111 -43.13 -1.04 7.98
CA PRO A 111 -43.73 -2.04 7.09
C PRO A 111 -44.49 -1.37 5.92
N GLY A 112 -44.00 -1.53 4.69
CA GLY A 112 -44.65 -1.00 3.48
C GLY A 112 -43.71 -0.49 2.38
N GLU A 113 -42.41 -0.34 2.63
CA GLU A 113 -41.47 0.32 1.70
C GLU A 113 -40.29 -0.57 1.24
N GLU A 114 -39.68 -0.19 0.10
CA GLU A 114 -38.66 -0.96 -0.63
C GLU A 114 -37.25 -0.86 0.00
N ARG A 115 -36.50 -1.97 -0.04
CA ARG A 115 -35.20 -2.16 0.63
C ARG A 115 -34.10 -1.35 -0.08
N VAL A 116 -33.59 -0.29 0.54
CA VAL A 116 -32.42 0.42 0.00
C VAL A 116 -31.13 -0.34 0.38
N SER A 117 -30.39 -0.83 -0.61
CA SER A 117 -29.16 -1.62 -0.43
C SER A 117 -27.90 -0.74 -0.45
N LEU A 118 -26.83 -1.23 0.20
CA LEU A 118 -25.54 -0.55 0.40
C LEU A 118 -24.80 -0.15 -0.89
N GLU A 119 -25.09 -0.77 -2.03
CA GLU A 119 -24.52 -0.38 -3.33
C GLU A 119 -24.93 1.05 -3.74
N SER A 120 -26.07 1.53 -3.23
CA SER A 120 -26.58 2.87 -3.51
C SER A 120 -25.74 3.98 -2.84
N PHE A 121 -25.06 3.68 -1.73
CA PHE A 121 -24.27 4.66 -0.98
C PHE A 121 -22.90 4.89 -1.62
N TRP A 122 -22.24 3.84 -2.11
CA TRP A 122 -20.97 3.95 -2.85
C TRP A 122 -21.10 4.76 -4.14
N ARG A 123 -22.26 4.71 -4.80
CA ARG A 123 -22.56 5.52 -6.00
C ARG A 123 -22.72 7.02 -5.75
N LEU A 124 -22.92 7.44 -4.50
CA LEU A 124 -23.05 8.87 -4.15
C LEU A 124 -21.72 9.52 -3.77
N VAL A 125 -20.67 8.72 -3.57
CA VAL A 125 -19.36 9.17 -3.08
C VAL A 125 -18.29 9.18 -4.19
N ASN A 126 -18.62 8.69 -5.40
CA ASN A 126 -17.72 8.65 -6.57
C ASN A 126 -18.38 9.20 -7.82
#